data_AF-A0A959TBS8-F1
#
_entry.id   AF-A0A959TBS8-F1
#
_cell.length_a   1.000
_cell.length_b   1.000
_cell.length_c   1.000
_cell.angle_alpha   90.00
_cell.angle_beta   90.00
_cell.angle_gamma   90.00
#
_symmetry.space_group_name_H-M   'P 1'
#
loop_
_entity.id
_entity.type
_entity.pdbx_description
1 polymer ?
#
loop_
_entity_poly.entity_id
_entity_poly.type
_entity_poly.pdbx_seq_one_letter_code
_entity_poly.pdbx_strand_id
1 'polypeptide(L)'
;MNFDLTHIPVRSSRPREEGLTMVMDKGLSLRQAEDLVEGSGDLVDLVKLGFGSSFVMPKLKEKITMYRDAGIRVYLGGTLFEAFVARGAFNDYRKLVDKLGLDLAEVSDGSVSIPHDDKCRYISTLAKDVTVLSEVGSKESGILISPA
;
A
#
# COMPACT_ATOMS: atom_id res chain seq x y z
N MET A 1 5.64 -6.94 25.45
CA MET A 1 7.00 -7.50 25.61
C MET A 1 6.96 -8.46 26.79
N ASN A 2 7.64 -9.61 26.72
CA ASN A 2 7.54 -10.67 27.74
C ASN A 2 8.61 -10.58 28.83
N PHE A 3 9.62 -9.73 28.65
CA PHE A 3 10.72 -9.50 29.58
C PHE A 3 11.31 -8.11 29.31
N ASP A 4 12.04 -7.57 30.30
CA ASP A 4 12.64 -6.25 30.22
C ASP A 4 14.06 -6.30 29.66
N LEU A 5 14.37 -5.37 28.77
CA LEU A 5 15.72 -5.13 28.26
C LEU A 5 16.07 -3.65 28.48
N THR A 6 17.27 -3.39 28.99
CA THR A 6 17.76 -2.01 29.15
C THR A 6 18.14 -1.41 27.79
N HIS A 7 18.08 -0.08 27.69
CA HIS A 7 18.48 0.69 26.50
C HIS A 7 17.71 0.38 25.20
N ILE A 8 16.46 -0.07 25.30
CA ILE A 8 15.57 -0.22 24.14
C ILE A 8 15.02 1.17 23.74
N PRO A 9 15.11 1.56 22.44
CA PRO A 9 14.51 2.80 21.96
C PRO A 9 12.99 2.83 22.15
N VAL A 10 12.45 4.01 22.45
CA VAL A 10 11.00 4.22 22.50
C VAL A 10 10.42 4.09 21.10
N ARG A 11 9.34 3.31 20.96
CA ARG A 11 8.56 3.20 19.72
C ARG A 11 7.25 3.94 19.87
N SER A 12 6.82 4.62 18.82
CA SER A 12 5.49 5.23 18.72
C SER A 12 4.36 4.20 18.91
N SER A 13 3.28 4.61 19.56
CA SER A 13 2.05 3.83 19.72
C SER A 13 1.13 4.01 18.51
N ARG A 14 0.17 3.09 18.33
CA ARG A 14 -0.86 3.26 17.29
C ARG A 14 -1.90 4.33 17.67
N PRO A 15 -2.49 5.04 16.69
CA PRO A 15 -2.07 5.10 15.28
C PRO A 15 -0.71 5.81 15.14
N ARG A 16 0.22 5.19 14.41
CA ARG A 16 1.59 5.71 14.25
C ARG A 16 1.64 6.73 13.12
N GLU A 17 2.40 7.80 13.32
CA GLU A 17 2.73 8.78 12.27
C GLU A 17 4.23 8.74 11.89
N GLU A 18 5.05 8.10 12.73
CA GLU A 18 6.48 7.89 12.52
C GLU A 18 6.89 6.46 12.91
N GLY A 19 8.01 5.98 12.37
CA GLY A 19 8.47 4.61 12.61
C GLY A 19 7.52 3.55 12.02
N LEU A 20 6.86 3.90 10.92
CA LEU A 20 5.87 3.05 10.24
C LEU A 20 6.50 1.76 9.70
N THR A 21 5.81 0.65 9.90
CA THR A 21 6.11 -0.62 9.23
C THR A 21 5.09 -0.86 8.13
N MET A 22 5.57 -1.00 6.89
CA MET A 22 4.76 -1.45 5.77
C MET A 22 5.16 -2.87 5.36
N VAL A 23 4.18 -3.77 5.32
CA VAL A 23 4.36 -5.16 4.87
C VAL A 23 3.79 -5.33 3.47
N MET A 24 4.52 -6.02 2.60
CA MET A 24 4.03 -6.38 1.27
C MET A 24 3.46 -7.80 1.27
N ASP A 25 2.14 -7.90 1.11
CA ASP A 25 1.44 -9.16 0.88
C ASP A 25 1.43 -9.46 -0.61
N LYS A 26 2.15 -10.52 -1.01
CA LYS A 26 2.31 -10.93 -2.42
C LYS A 26 1.39 -12.07 -2.84
N GLY A 27 0.40 -12.42 -2.01
CA GLY A 27 -0.44 -13.61 -2.25
C GLY A 27 -0.64 -14.51 -1.03
N LEU A 28 -0.51 -13.97 0.19
CA LEU A 28 -0.84 -14.74 1.39
C LEU A 28 -2.29 -15.20 1.32
N SER A 29 -2.51 -16.48 1.65
CA SER A 29 -3.85 -16.99 1.95
C SER A 29 -4.42 -16.28 3.18
N LEU A 30 -5.74 -16.38 3.38
CA LEU A 30 -6.39 -15.75 4.54
C LEU A 30 -5.78 -16.25 5.86
N ARG A 31 -5.53 -17.55 5.98
CA ARG A 31 -4.91 -18.15 7.17
C ARG A 31 -3.49 -17.64 7.42
N GLN A 32 -2.67 -17.53 6.38
CA GLN A 32 -1.31 -16.98 6.53
C GLN A 32 -1.33 -15.50 6.91
N ALA A 33 -2.34 -14.76 6.44
CA ALA A 33 -2.54 -13.37 6.82
C ALA A 33 -3.01 -13.25 8.28
N GLU A 34 -3.88 -14.16 8.75
CA GLU A 34 -4.26 -14.30 10.15
C GLU A 34 -3.03 -14.63 11.03
N ASP A 35 -2.21 -15.60 10.63
CA ASP A 35 -0.97 -15.97 11.35
C ASP A 35 0.00 -14.77 11.45
N LEU A 36 0.09 -13.95 10.39
CA LEU A 36 0.90 -12.72 10.39
C LEU A 36 0.38 -11.69 11.40
N VAL A 37 -0.94 -11.49 11.43
CA VAL A 37 -1.61 -10.58 12.35
C VAL A 37 -1.48 -11.07 13.79
N GLU A 38 -1.66 -12.36 14.05
CA GLU A 38 -1.48 -12.95 15.38
C GLU A 38 -0.04 -12.77 15.87
N GLY A 39 0.95 -13.11 15.04
CA GLY A 39 2.36 -13.14 15.46
C GLY A 39 3.03 -11.76 15.50
N SER A 40 2.58 -10.81 14.69
CA SER A 40 3.27 -9.52 14.51
C SER A 40 2.34 -8.33 14.26
N GLY A 41 1.03 -8.53 14.43
CA GLY A 41 -0.01 -7.56 14.10
C GLY A 41 0.22 -6.19 14.71
N ASP A 42 0.72 -6.08 15.95
CA ASP A 42 1.00 -4.81 16.65
C ASP A 42 2.17 -4.00 16.07
N LEU A 43 3.01 -4.64 15.24
CA LEU A 43 4.20 -4.04 14.63
C LEU A 43 3.96 -3.57 13.19
N VAL A 44 2.82 -3.89 12.58
CA VAL A 44 2.52 -3.65 11.15
C VAL A 44 1.48 -2.54 10.97
N ASP A 45 1.84 -1.40 10.39
CA ASP A 45 0.91 -0.27 10.27
C ASP A 45 0.14 -0.29 8.94
N LEU A 46 0.83 -0.73 7.87
CA LEU A 46 0.32 -0.73 6.51
C LEU A 46 0.54 -2.11 5.85
N VAL A 47 -0.42 -2.55 5.04
CA VAL A 47 -0.25 -3.69 4.14
C VAL A 47 -0.46 -3.26 2.68
N LYS A 48 0.58 -3.47 1.86
CA LYS A 48 0.49 -3.37 0.39
C LYS A 48 0.08 -4.72 -0.19
N LEU A 49 -1.04 -4.76 -0.89
CA LEU A 49 -1.34 -5.90 -1.79
C LEU A 49 -0.48 -5.75 -3.05
N GLY A 50 0.62 -6.50 -3.10
CA GLY A 50 1.73 -6.27 -4.00
C GLY A 50 1.35 -6.25 -5.48
N PHE A 51 1.94 -5.31 -6.23
CA PHE A 51 1.82 -5.21 -7.69
C PHE A 51 0.36 -5.14 -8.15
N GLY A 52 -0.10 -6.12 -8.95
CA GLY A 52 -1.50 -6.35 -9.31
C GLY A 52 -2.10 -7.61 -8.68
N SER A 53 -1.51 -8.15 -7.62
CA SER A 53 -1.94 -9.42 -7.01
C SER A 53 -3.41 -9.41 -6.57
N SER A 54 -3.93 -8.26 -6.12
CA SER A 54 -5.32 -8.09 -5.73
C SER A 54 -6.32 -8.45 -6.85
N PHE A 55 -5.93 -8.35 -8.12
CA PHE A 55 -6.78 -8.72 -9.25
C PHE A 55 -7.10 -10.23 -9.30
N VAL A 56 -6.16 -11.08 -8.88
CA VAL A 56 -6.29 -12.54 -8.92
C VAL A 56 -6.48 -13.17 -7.54
N MET A 57 -6.50 -12.35 -6.49
CA MET A 57 -6.55 -12.81 -5.12
C MET A 57 -7.97 -13.29 -4.74
N PRO A 58 -8.13 -14.56 -4.35
CA PRO A 58 -9.42 -15.01 -3.84
C PRO A 58 -9.74 -14.27 -2.53
N LYS A 59 -11.04 -14.07 -2.26
CA LYS A 59 -11.51 -13.51 -0.98
C LYS A 59 -10.90 -12.15 -0.64
N LEU A 60 -10.59 -11.33 -1.65
CA LEU A 60 -9.95 -10.02 -1.48
C LEU A 60 -10.61 -9.15 -0.40
N LYS A 61 -11.95 -9.04 -0.44
CA LYS A 61 -12.72 -8.25 0.54
C LYS A 61 -12.59 -8.78 1.96
N GLU A 62 -12.71 -10.09 2.15
CA GLU A 62 -12.54 -10.74 3.46
C GLU A 62 -11.15 -10.44 4.03
N LYS A 63 -10.09 -10.52 3.20
CA LYS A 63 -8.73 -10.23 3.65
C LYS A 63 -8.50 -8.75 3.98
N ILE A 64 -9.07 -7.84 3.20
CA ILE A 64 -9.02 -6.40 3.51
C ILE A 64 -9.72 -6.12 4.85
N THR A 65 -10.92 -6.67 5.07
CA THR A 65 -11.64 -6.53 6.35
C THR A 65 -10.81 -7.09 7.50
N MET A 66 -10.24 -8.28 7.36
CA MET A 66 -9.42 -8.90 8.42
C MET A 66 -8.23 -8.01 8.83
N TYR A 67 -7.46 -7.47 7.87
CA TYR A 67 -6.37 -6.55 8.20
C TYR A 67 -6.87 -5.26 8.88
N ARG A 68 -8.00 -4.71 8.42
CA ARG A 68 -8.59 -3.49 9.00
C ARG A 68 -9.08 -3.71 10.42
N ASP A 69 -9.70 -4.86 10.70
CA ASP A 69 -10.17 -5.22 12.04
C ASP A 69 -8.99 -5.37 13.01
N ALA A 70 -7.79 -5.70 12.51
CA ALA A 70 -6.53 -5.68 13.25
C ALA A 70 -5.87 -4.28 13.37
N GLY A 71 -6.54 -3.23 12.90
CA GLY A 71 -6.03 -1.85 12.91
C GLY A 71 -4.94 -1.57 11.87
N ILE A 72 -4.82 -2.41 10.83
CA ILE A 72 -3.82 -2.29 9.77
C ILE A 72 -4.49 -1.69 8.53
N ARG A 73 -3.93 -0.59 8.01
CA ARG A 73 -4.46 0.04 6.80
C ARG A 73 -3.96 -0.68 5.56
N VAL A 74 -4.83 -0.90 4.57
CA VAL A 74 -4.53 -1.70 3.38
C VAL A 74 -4.57 -0.82 2.15
N TYR A 75 -3.69 -1.08 1.19
CA TYR A 75 -3.72 -0.41 -0.11
C TYR A 75 -3.27 -1.32 -1.25
N LEU A 76 -3.69 -0.95 -2.46
CA LEU A 76 -3.35 -1.68 -3.69
C LEU A 76 -1.97 -1.24 -4.19
N GLY A 77 -1.21 -2.17 -4.78
CA GLY A 77 0.07 -1.84 -5.37
C GLY A 77 -0.03 -0.84 -6.51
N GLY A 78 0.94 0.06 -6.61
CA GLY A 78 1.00 1.14 -7.59
C GLY A 78 1.12 0.61 -9.02
N THR A 79 1.68 -0.59 -9.21
CA THR A 79 1.67 -1.26 -10.53
C THR A 79 0.25 -1.57 -11.02
N LEU A 80 -0.71 -1.83 -10.12
CA LEU A 80 -2.11 -1.95 -10.51
C LEU A 80 -2.66 -0.59 -10.94
N PHE A 81 -2.36 0.48 -10.20
CA PHE A 81 -2.71 1.85 -10.60
C PHE A 81 -2.16 2.17 -12.01
N GLU A 82 -0.87 1.90 -12.25
CA GLU A 82 -0.22 2.07 -13.55
C GLU A 82 -0.93 1.28 -14.66
N ALA A 83 -1.37 0.06 -14.37
CA ALA A 83 -2.13 -0.76 -15.32
C ALA A 83 -3.48 -0.13 -15.71
N PHE A 84 -4.18 0.52 -14.77
CA PHE A 84 -5.40 1.28 -15.08
C PHE A 84 -5.09 2.55 -15.87
N VAL A 85 -4.06 3.30 -15.48
CA VAL A 85 -3.65 4.55 -16.17
C VAL A 85 -3.25 4.27 -17.62
N ALA A 86 -2.44 3.24 -17.86
CA ALA A 86 -2.01 2.84 -19.20
C ALA A 86 -3.19 2.45 -20.13
N ARG A 87 -4.37 2.21 -19.58
CA ARG A 87 -5.61 1.88 -20.31
C ARG A 87 -6.61 3.05 -20.37
N GLY A 88 -6.21 4.25 -19.92
CA GLY A 88 -7.13 5.39 -19.80
C GLY A 88 -8.23 5.19 -18.76
N ALA A 89 -8.09 4.21 -17.85
CA ALA A 89 -9.13 3.74 -16.95
C ALA A 89 -8.99 4.28 -15.51
N PHE A 90 -8.41 5.47 -15.35
CA PHE A 90 -8.17 6.07 -14.02
C PHE A 90 -9.45 6.22 -13.18
N ASN A 91 -10.58 6.58 -13.80
CA ASN A 91 -11.86 6.67 -13.08
C ASN A 91 -12.35 5.32 -12.57
N ASP A 92 -12.05 4.22 -13.27
CA ASP A 92 -12.43 2.89 -12.80
C ASP A 92 -11.52 2.42 -11.65
N TYR A 93 -10.25 2.84 -11.64
CA TYR A 93 -9.38 2.67 -10.47
C TYR A 93 -9.95 3.38 -9.23
N ARG A 94 -10.41 4.63 -9.36
CA ARG A 94 -11.05 5.36 -8.25
C ARG A 94 -12.30 4.63 -7.72
N LYS A 95 -13.16 4.15 -8.61
CA LYS A 95 -14.33 3.33 -8.23
C LYS A 95 -13.93 2.04 -7.53
N LEU A 96 -12.81 1.42 -7.93
CA LEU A 96 -12.30 0.21 -7.27
C LEU A 96 -11.84 0.50 -5.84
N VAL A 97 -11.07 1.58 -5.64
CA VAL A 97 -10.60 2.03 -4.32
C VAL A 97 -11.80 2.27 -3.39
N ASP A 98 -12.81 3.00 -3.88
CA ASP A 98 -14.06 3.28 -3.16
C ASP A 98 -14.88 2.00 -2.87
N LYS A 99 -15.07 1.13 -3.88
CA LYS A 99 -15.79 -0.15 -3.73
C LYS A 99 -15.15 -1.10 -2.71
N LEU A 100 -13.83 -1.02 -2.52
CA LEU A 100 -13.09 -1.77 -1.52
C LEU A 100 -13.03 -1.04 -0.16
N GLY A 101 -13.53 0.19 -0.09
CA GLY A 101 -13.55 1.03 1.10
C GLY A 101 -12.16 1.41 1.60
N LEU A 102 -11.17 1.50 0.71
CA LEU A 102 -9.79 1.80 1.07
C LEU A 102 -9.62 3.30 1.33
N ASP A 103 -8.87 3.65 2.36
CA ASP A 103 -8.52 5.02 2.73
C ASP A 103 -7.12 5.43 2.24
N LEU A 104 -6.47 4.54 1.49
CA LEU A 104 -5.13 4.68 0.94
C LEU A 104 -5.09 4.30 -0.55
N ALA A 105 -4.25 4.99 -1.32
CA ALA A 105 -3.89 4.62 -2.69
C ALA A 105 -2.39 4.82 -2.95
N GLU A 106 -1.74 3.87 -3.63
CA GLU A 106 -0.37 4.04 -4.12
C GLU A 106 -0.38 4.63 -5.53
N VAL A 107 0.44 5.66 -5.77
CA VAL A 107 0.68 6.25 -7.10
C VAL A 107 2.15 6.12 -7.46
N SER A 108 2.43 5.32 -8.49
CA SER A 108 3.76 5.07 -9.03
C SER A 108 3.76 5.21 -10.56
N ASP A 109 4.95 5.23 -11.12
CA ASP A 109 5.29 5.32 -12.56
C ASP A 109 6.54 4.47 -12.86
N GLY A 110 6.70 3.36 -12.13
CA GLY A 110 7.91 2.55 -12.16
C GLY A 110 7.94 1.48 -13.25
N SER A 111 6.78 1.13 -13.83
CA SER A 111 6.61 0.16 -14.93
C SER A 111 6.09 0.80 -16.21
N VAL A 112 5.41 1.95 -16.13
CA VAL A 112 4.96 2.73 -17.28
C VAL A 112 5.43 4.16 -17.14
N SER A 113 5.89 4.76 -18.25
CA SER A 113 6.27 6.17 -18.26
C SER A 113 5.03 7.05 -18.15
N ILE A 114 4.94 7.82 -17.06
CA ILE A 114 3.91 8.83 -16.84
C ILE A 114 4.63 10.18 -16.75
N PRO A 115 4.21 11.19 -17.53
CA PRO A 115 4.75 12.54 -17.36
C PRO A 115 4.60 13.02 -15.92
N HIS A 116 5.61 13.70 -15.39
CA HIS A 116 5.63 14.12 -13.98
C HIS A 116 4.38 14.93 -13.58
N ASP A 117 3.97 15.88 -14.43
CA ASP A 117 2.77 16.70 -14.19
C ASP A 117 1.49 15.86 -14.18
N ASP A 118 1.42 14.82 -15.00
CA ASP A 118 0.28 13.89 -15.01
C ASP A 118 0.26 13.05 -13.74
N LYS A 119 1.41 12.56 -13.26
CA LYS A 119 1.53 11.87 -11.97
C LYS A 119 1.08 12.78 -10.82
N CYS A 120 1.56 14.03 -10.78
CA CYS A 120 1.14 15.03 -9.80
C CYS A 120 -0.37 15.32 -9.86
N ARG A 121 -0.96 15.32 -11.06
CA ARG A 121 -2.41 15.45 -11.24
C ARG A 121 -3.18 14.25 -10.69
N TYR A 122 -2.70 13.02 -10.90
CA TYR A 122 -3.30 11.81 -10.32
C TYR A 122 -3.24 11.84 -8.80
N ILE A 123 -2.08 12.18 -8.22
CA ILE A 123 -1.89 12.35 -6.77
C ILE A 123 -2.88 13.38 -6.23
N SER A 124 -2.90 14.58 -6.80
CA SER A 124 -3.76 15.69 -6.34
C SER A 124 -5.26 15.36 -6.47
N THR A 125 -5.63 14.51 -7.43
CA THR A 125 -7.02 14.08 -7.61
C THR A 125 -7.42 13.04 -6.58
N LEU A 126 -6.58 12.01 -6.35
CA LEU A 126 -6.84 10.97 -5.36
C LEU A 126 -6.79 11.53 -3.93
N ALA A 127 -5.90 12.49 -3.65
CA ALA A 127 -5.72 13.11 -2.34
C ALA A 127 -6.96 13.86 -1.82
N LYS A 128 -7.96 14.09 -2.68
CA LYS A 128 -9.26 14.65 -2.27
C LYS A 128 -10.13 13.63 -1.52
N ASP A 129 -9.91 12.34 -1.77
CA ASP A 129 -10.75 11.25 -1.31
C ASP A 129 -10.01 10.34 -0.31
N VAL A 130 -8.71 10.12 -0.52
CA VAL A 130 -7.88 9.16 0.25
C VAL A 130 -6.48 9.69 0.53
N THR A 131 -5.76 9.06 1.47
CA THR A 131 -4.32 9.33 1.65
C THR A 131 -3.53 8.71 0.51
N VAL A 132 -2.67 9.49 -0.16
CA VAL A 132 -1.85 8.99 -1.27
C VAL A 132 -0.43 8.68 -0.81
N LEU A 133 0.04 7.47 -1.10
CA LEU A 133 1.44 7.07 -0.97
C LEU A 133 2.07 7.11 -2.36
N SER A 134 2.99 8.04 -2.62
CA SER A 134 3.68 8.06 -3.91
C SER A 134 5.01 7.31 -3.83
N GLU A 135 5.32 6.50 -4.84
CA GLU A 135 6.63 5.87 -5.00
C GLU A 135 7.45 6.66 -6.03
N VAL A 136 8.70 7.00 -5.68
CA VAL A 136 9.68 7.58 -6.60
C VAL A 136 10.76 6.54 -6.84
N GLY A 137 10.90 6.08 -8.08
CA GLY A 137 11.76 4.96 -8.43
C GLY A 137 11.45 4.49 -9.84
N SER A 138 12.39 3.77 -10.47
CA SER A 138 12.14 3.04 -11.71
C SER A 138 12.47 1.56 -11.52
N LYS A 139 11.72 0.69 -12.18
CA LYS A 139 12.03 -0.75 -12.24
C LYS A 139 12.93 -1.10 -13.42
N GLU A 140 13.20 -0.15 -14.31
CA GLU A 140 14.16 -0.35 -15.39
C GLU A 140 15.57 -0.21 -14.86
N SER A 141 16.37 -1.26 -15.04
CA SER A 141 17.79 -1.25 -14.71
C SER A 141 18.51 -0.19 -15.55
N GLY A 142 19.26 0.71 -14.89
CA GLY A 142 20.07 1.73 -15.55
C GLY A 142 19.50 3.14 -15.53
N ILE A 143 18.26 3.32 -15.07
CA ILE A 143 17.72 4.67 -14.81
C ILE A 143 18.30 5.20 -13.49
N LEU A 144 19.16 6.22 -13.58
CA LEU A 144 19.70 6.93 -12.43
C LEU A 144 18.72 8.03 -12.00
N ILE A 145 18.22 7.93 -10.77
CA ILE A 145 17.44 8.99 -10.13
C ILE A 145 18.32 9.57 -9.02
N SER A 146 18.95 10.72 -9.27
CA SER A 146 19.72 11.42 -8.24
C SER A 146 18.79 12.24 -7.34
N PRO A 147 19.09 12.34 -6.02
CA PRO A 147 18.52 13.42 -5.21
C PRO A 147 18.80 14.76 -5.89
N ALA A 148 17.81 15.65 -5.86
CA ALA A 148 17.98 17.03 -6.29
C ALA A 148 18.86 17.81 -5.30
#